data_AF-A0A0U5C1F2-F1
#
_entry.id   AF-A0A0U5C1F2-F1
#
_cell.length_a   1.000
_cell.length_b   1.000
_cell.length_c   1.000
_cell.angle_alpha   90.00
_cell.angle_beta   90.00
_cell.angle_gamma   90.00
#
_symmetry.space_group_name_H-M   'P 1'
#
loop_
_entity.id
_entity.type
_entity.pdbx_description
1 polymer ?
#
loop_
_entity_poly.entity_id
_entity_poly.type
_entity_poly.pdbx_seq_one_letter_code
_entity_poly.pdbx_strand_id
1 'polypeptide(L)'
;MSQSNETTSSFENPDIRVTDSHIYFLRGVLSNWHPSPEPFSGKRALELCLAQLDELKIPHPDENAISTRLLQAFSFRRGEQWMMALKAWLFERDSIPLGESIEDLDEKSFDELQDDMLSIKPLPETADPQRKGLWESSLCRIMRTNSPKSQKMLGRKVPNFDDELWTKASKPIVFAGCVARAEVDSQLKELYLTSGERVFVEGSRNDRVWGVGLDWKSKEILDDTNWRGTNRLGKAHNEAAIYLRNSS
;
A
#
# COMPACT_ATOMS: atom_id res chain seq x y z
N MET A 1 30.93 30.87 17.98
CA MET A 1 29.81 31.03 17.02
C MET A 1 29.25 29.64 16.76
N SER A 2 28.24 29.21 17.53
CA SER A 2 27.57 27.93 17.30
C SER A 2 26.57 28.11 16.16
N GLN A 3 26.73 27.34 15.10
CA GLN A 3 25.72 27.25 14.04
C GLN A 3 24.50 26.53 14.63
N SER A 4 23.40 27.27 14.75
CA SER A 4 22.07 26.71 14.97
C SER A 4 21.70 25.88 13.74
N ASN A 5 21.56 24.57 13.91
CA ASN A 5 20.83 23.75 12.95
C ASN A 5 19.39 24.23 12.95
N GLU A 6 19.00 24.99 11.93
CA GLU A 6 17.59 25.22 11.60
C GLU A 6 17.01 23.88 11.15
N THR A 7 16.39 23.16 12.08
CA THR A 7 15.39 22.15 11.77
C THR A 7 14.29 22.86 10.99
N THR A 8 14.34 22.74 9.66
CA THR A 8 13.20 23.04 8.79
C THR A 8 12.02 22.24 9.31
N SER A 9 10.99 22.94 9.78
CA SER A 9 9.81 22.31 10.37
C SER A 9 9.23 21.30 9.39
N SER A 10 9.02 20.05 9.79
CA SER A 10 8.35 19.01 8.98
C SER A 10 6.94 19.42 8.52
N PHE A 11 6.41 20.53 9.04
CA PHE A 11 5.14 21.14 8.65
C PHE A 11 5.26 22.19 7.53
N GLU A 12 6.46 22.58 7.09
CA GLU A 12 6.68 23.33 5.85
C GLU A 12 6.66 22.39 4.64
N ASN A 13 5.51 21.76 4.41
CA ASN A 13 5.30 20.92 3.24
C ASN A 13 4.12 21.47 2.41
N PRO A 14 4.35 21.86 1.13
CA PRO A 14 3.34 22.54 0.32
C PRO A 14 2.12 21.67 -0.02
N ASP A 15 2.20 20.37 0.27
CA ASP A 15 1.16 19.38 0.02
C ASP A 15 0.36 18.98 1.27
N ILE A 16 0.68 19.55 2.43
CA ILE A 16 -0.05 19.35 3.68
C ILE A 16 -0.53 20.69 4.26
N ARG A 17 -1.64 20.65 5.00
CA ARG A 17 -2.14 21.77 5.78
C ARG A 17 -2.32 21.31 7.22
N VAL A 18 -1.67 22.00 8.14
CA VAL A 18 -1.62 21.61 9.56
C VAL A 18 -2.44 22.61 10.37
N THR A 19 -3.16 22.07 11.35
CA THR A 19 -3.89 22.82 12.39
C THR A 19 -3.49 22.25 13.76
N ASP A 20 -4.07 22.76 14.83
CA ASP A 20 -3.81 22.22 16.18
C ASP A 20 -4.27 20.77 16.33
N SER A 21 -5.31 20.35 15.59
CA SER A 21 -5.97 19.05 15.72
C SER A 21 -5.87 18.14 14.50
N HIS A 22 -5.50 18.67 13.32
CA HIS A 22 -5.54 17.91 12.06
C HIS A 22 -4.35 18.18 11.14
N ILE A 23 -4.01 17.18 10.33
CA ILE A 23 -3.09 17.25 9.19
C ILE A 23 -3.87 16.86 7.93
N TYR A 24 -4.21 17.84 7.10
CA TYR A 24 -4.93 17.65 5.84
C TYR A 24 -3.97 17.47 4.67
N PHE A 25 -4.26 16.54 3.77
CA PHE A 25 -3.43 16.27 2.59
C PHE A 25 -4.26 15.78 1.41
N LEU A 26 -3.67 15.81 0.21
CA LEU A 26 -4.22 15.16 -0.99
C LEU A 26 -3.13 14.49 -1.83
N ARG A 27 -1.92 15.04 -1.78
CA ARG A 27 -0.73 14.59 -2.54
C ARG A 27 0.49 14.61 -1.61
N GLY A 28 1.68 14.49 -2.18
CA GLY A 28 2.93 14.44 -1.43
C GLY A 28 3.07 13.16 -0.60
N VAL A 29 3.98 13.19 0.37
CA VAL A 29 4.41 12.01 1.13
C VAL A 29 3.28 11.19 1.76
N LEU A 30 2.15 11.78 2.14
CA LEU A 30 1.00 11.05 2.70
C LEU A 30 0.12 10.38 1.63
N SER A 31 0.21 10.76 0.35
CA SER A 31 -0.60 10.13 -0.70
C SER A 31 -0.06 8.76 -1.10
N ASN A 32 -0.95 7.77 -1.23
CA ASN A 32 -0.60 6.44 -1.77
C ASN A 32 -0.04 6.49 -3.22
N TRP A 33 -0.23 7.60 -3.93
CA TRP A 33 0.27 7.78 -5.30
C TRP A 33 1.70 8.34 -5.33
N HIS A 34 2.18 8.85 -4.20
CA HIS A 34 3.52 9.41 -4.07
C HIS A 34 4.57 8.29 -3.98
N PRO A 35 5.61 8.31 -4.83
CA PRO A 35 6.72 7.38 -4.70
C PRO A 35 7.51 7.66 -3.43
N SER A 36 7.75 6.62 -2.64
CA SER A 36 8.79 6.60 -1.63
C SER A 36 10.17 6.78 -2.29
N PRO A 37 11.06 7.63 -1.73
CA PRO A 37 12.42 7.81 -2.21
C PRO A 37 13.19 6.49 -2.24
N GLU A 38 13.10 5.71 -1.16
CA GLU A 38 13.60 4.34 -1.07
C GLU A 38 12.44 3.34 -1.15
N PRO A 39 12.60 2.21 -1.86
CA PRO A 39 11.55 1.20 -1.89
C PRO A 39 11.41 0.52 -0.53
N PHE A 40 10.19 0.14 -0.17
CA PHE A 40 9.93 -0.69 1.00
C PHE A 40 9.76 -2.16 0.60
N SER A 41 10.21 -3.05 1.48
CA SER A 41 10.17 -4.50 1.24
C SER A 41 8.74 -5.03 1.34
N GLY A 42 8.32 -5.80 0.33
CA GLY A 42 7.06 -6.54 0.36
C GLY A 42 7.00 -7.58 1.46
N LYS A 43 8.14 -8.23 1.80
CA LYS A 43 8.24 -9.14 2.94
C LYS A 43 7.88 -8.44 4.25
N ARG A 44 8.52 -7.29 4.53
CA ARG A 44 8.26 -6.51 5.76
C ARG A 44 6.80 -6.03 5.84
N ALA A 45 6.24 -5.55 4.73
CA ALA A 45 4.84 -5.14 4.69
C ALA A 45 3.88 -6.34 4.85
N LEU A 46 4.20 -7.51 4.30
CA LEU A 46 3.41 -8.73 4.51
C LEU A 46 3.44 -9.19 5.97
N GLU A 47 4.60 -9.21 6.62
CA GLU A 47 4.73 -9.58 8.04
C GLU A 47 3.78 -8.74 8.93
N LEU A 48 3.73 -7.43 8.69
CA LEU A 48 2.82 -6.51 9.40
C LEU A 48 1.34 -6.74 9.06
N CYS A 49 1.06 -7.17 7.83
CA CYS A 49 -0.31 -7.37 7.33
C CYS A 49 -0.90 -8.70 7.80
N LEU A 50 -0.14 -9.80 7.69
CA LEU A 50 -0.61 -11.16 7.95
C LEU A 50 -1.09 -11.32 9.40
N ALA A 51 -0.33 -10.79 10.37
CA ALA A 51 -0.69 -10.84 11.78
C ALA A 51 -2.12 -10.29 12.06
N GLN A 52 -2.51 -9.22 11.36
CA GLN A 52 -3.86 -8.63 11.51
C GLN A 52 -4.91 -9.36 10.68
N LEU A 53 -4.57 -9.89 9.50
CA LEU A 53 -5.50 -10.71 8.72
C LEU A 53 -5.87 -11.99 9.46
N ASP A 54 -4.91 -12.61 10.13
CA ASP A 54 -5.11 -13.79 11.00
C ASP A 54 -6.04 -13.48 12.17
N GLU A 55 -5.82 -12.36 12.87
CA GLU A 55 -6.68 -11.91 13.98
C GLU A 55 -8.14 -11.69 13.51
N LEU A 56 -8.29 -11.12 12.31
CA LEU A 56 -9.59 -10.90 11.68
C LEU A 56 -10.18 -12.15 11.02
N LYS A 57 -9.46 -13.27 11.03
CA LYS A 57 -9.83 -14.55 10.38
C LYS A 57 -10.16 -14.37 8.90
N ILE A 58 -9.43 -13.49 8.22
CA ILE A 58 -9.59 -13.24 6.79
C ILE A 58 -8.78 -14.31 6.04
N PRO A 59 -9.42 -15.14 5.20
CA PRO A 59 -8.69 -16.15 4.43
C PRO A 59 -7.75 -15.48 3.43
N HIS A 60 -6.52 -15.95 3.37
CA HIS A 60 -5.49 -15.46 2.46
C HIS A 60 -4.58 -16.60 1.97
N PRO A 61 -3.84 -16.41 0.87
CA PRO A 61 -2.81 -17.36 0.43
C PRO A 61 -1.82 -17.73 1.53
N ASP A 62 -1.33 -18.98 1.48
CA ASP A 62 -0.27 -19.49 2.34
C ASP A 62 1.05 -18.72 2.15
N GLU A 63 1.95 -18.76 3.14
CA GLU A 63 3.28 -18.14 3.05
C GLU A 63 4.12 -18.71 1.90
N ASN A 64 3.92 -19.98 1.55
CA ASN A 64 4.59 -20.69 0.47
C ASN A 64 3.83 -20.65 -0.85
N ALA A 65 2.69 -19.96 -0.94
CA ALA A 65 2.01 -19.76 -2.21
C ALA A 65 2.91 -18.93 -3.17
N ILE A 66 2.92 -19.28 -4.47
CA ILE A 66 3.67 -18.52 -5.51
C ILE A 66 3.41 -17.02 -5.38
N SER A 67 2.14 -16.64 -5.26
CA SER A 67 1.71 -15.25 -5.15
C SER A 67 2.27 -14.54 -3.91
N THR A 68 2.33 -15.21 -2.76
CA THR A 68 2.90 -14.65 -1.51
C THR A 68 4.40 -14.49 -1.63
N ARG A 69 5.10 -15.50 -2.16
CA ARG A 69 6.55 -15.46 -2.37
C ARG A 69 6.94 -14.34 -3.35
N LEU A 70 6.19 -14.15 -4.43
CA LEU A 70 6.39 -13.05 -5.38
C LEU A 70 6.24 -11.67 -4.69
N LEU A 71 5.23 -11.51 -3.83
CA LEU A 71 5.06 -10.28 -3.05
C LEU A 71 6.22 -10.06 -2.07
N GLN A 72 6.65 -11.10 -1.34
CA GLN A 72 7.75 -11.02 -0.37
C GLN A 72 9.05 -10.54 -1.02
N ALA A 73 9.36 -11.07 -2.21
CA ALA A 73 10.57 -10.74 -2.96
C ALA A 73 10.47 -9.40 -3.72
N PHE A 74 9.29 -8.75 -3.75
CA PHE A 74 9.10 -7.49 -4.46
C PHE A 74 9.39 -6.27 -3.60
N SER A 75 9.91 -5.22 -4.25
CA SER A 75 10.22 -3.93 -3.64
C SER A 75 9.23 -2.88 -4.13
N PHE A 76 8.39 -2.37 -3.23
CA PHE A 76 7.34 -1.42 -3.56
C PHE A 76 7.81 0.01 -3.39
N ARG A 77 7.39 0.90 -4.29
CA ARG A 77 7.64 2.35 -4.15
C ARG A 77 6.38 3.13 -3.80
N ARG A 78 5.18 2.58 -3.95
CA ARG A 78 3.91 3.31 -3.77
C ARG A 78 2.94 2.49 -2.95
N GLY A 79 2.19 3.19 -2.09
CA GLY A 79 1.07 2.59 -1.36
C GLY A 79 0.00 2.05 -2.31
N GLU A 80 -0.27 2.72 -3.43
CA GLU A 80 -1.24 2.25 -4.44
C GLU A 80 -0.80 0.92 -5.07
N GLN A 81 0.49 0.75 -5.38
CA GLN A 81 1.00 -0.50 -5.96
C GLN A 81 0.84 -1.65 -4.99
N TRP A 82 1.26 -1.45 -3.74
CA TRP A 82 1.10 -2.40 -2.64
C TRP A 82 -0.38 -2.77 -2.45
N MET A 83 -1.24 -1.78 -2.28
CA MET A 83 -2.66 -1.97 -2.02
C MET A 83 -3.36 -2.73 -3.15
N MET A 84 -3.08 -2.39 -4.41
CA MET A 84 -3.69 -3.07 -5.56
C MET A 84 -3.10 -4.47 -5.77
N ALA A 85 -1.80 -4.67 -5.50
CA ALA A 85 -1.18 -6.00 -5.55
C ALA A 85 -1.79 -6.92 -4.50
N LEU A 86 -2.00 -6.43 -3.26
CA LEU A 86 -2.62 -7.21 -2.19
C LEU A 86 -4.10 -7.47 -2.45
N LYS A 87 -4.79 -6.56 -3.15
CA LYS A 87 -6.14 -6.83 -3.66
C LYS A 87 -6.14 -8.01 -4.62
N ALA A 88 -5.25 -8.02 -5.60
CA ALA A 88 -5.13 -9.12 -6.55
C ALA A 88 -4.75 -10.43 -5.86
N TRP A 89 -3.73 -10.41 -5.00
CA TRP A 89 -3.30 -11.54 -4.18
C TRP A 89 -4.44 -12.15 -3.36
N LEU A 90 -5.29 -11.32 -2.74
CA LEU A 90 -6.40 -11.80 -1.91
C LEU A 90 -7.52 -12.44 -2.75
N PHE A 91 -7.86 -11.88 -3.90
CA PHE A 91 -9.03 -12.31 -4.68
C PHE A 91 -8.71 -13.28 -5.83
N GLU A 92 -7.45 -13.34 -6.27
CA GLU A 92 -6.96 -14.35 -7.19
C GLU A 92 -6.33 -15.55 -6.46
N ARG A 93 -6.45 -15.62 -5.12
CA ARG A 93 -5.83 -16.66 -4.26
C ARG A 93 -6.13 -18.10 -4.66
N ASP A 94 -7.34 -18.34 -5.18
CA ASP A 94 -7.82 -19.67 -5.56
C ASP A 94 -7.50 -20.00 -7.04
N SER A 95 -6.89 -19.07 -7.78
CA SER A 95 -6.47 -19.27 -9.15
C SER A 95 -5.16 -20.04 -9.22
N ILE A 96 -5.12 -21.14 -9.95
CA ILE A 96 -3.85 -21.81 -10.30
C ILE A 96 -3.15 -20.95 -11.38
N PRO A 97 -1.85 -20.64 -11.26
CA PRO A 97 -0.91 -21.16 -10.25
C PRO A 97 -0.67 -20.23 -9.03
N LEU A 98 -1.39 -19.13 -8.88
CA LEU A 98 -1.15 -18.16 -7.78
C LEU A 98 -1.27 -18.76 -6.38
N GLY A 99 -2.21 -19.70 -6.19
CA GLY A 99 -2.44 -20.40 -4.93
C GLY A 99 -1.61 -21.67 -4.73
N GLU A 100 -0.76 -22.04 -5.68
CA GLU A 100 0.05 -23.26 -5.60
C GLU A 100 1.20 -23.08 -4.59
N SER A 101 1.34 -24.04 -3.67
CA SER A 101 2.47 -24.09 -2.73
C SER A 101 3.72 -24.52 -3.47
N ILE A 102 4.86 -23.88 -3.18
CA ILE A 102 6.13 -24.14 -3.86
C ILE A 102 7.12 -24.96 -3.04
N GLU A 103 6.64 -25.87 -2.20
CA GLU A 103 7.46 -26.71 -1.30
C GLU A 103 8.66 -27.39 -1.99
N ASP A 104 8.58 -27.64 -3.30
CA ASP A 104 9.62 -28.31 -4.10
C ASP A 104 10.40 -27.41 -5.07
N LEU A 105 10.12 -26.09 -5.15
CA LEU A 105 10.92 -25.19 -6.01
C LEU A 105 12.16 -24.70 -5.27
N ASP A 106 13.33 -25.02 -5.81
CA ASP A 106 14.57 -24.44 -5.32
C ASP A 106 14.63 -22.92 -5.55
N GLU A 107 15.48 -22.23 -4.77
CA GLU A 107 15.58 -20.76 -4.80
C GLU A 107 15.91 -20.24 -6.20
N LYS A 108 16.77 -20.94 -6.94
CA LYS A 108 17.17 -20.56 -8.30
C LYS A 108 15.99 -20.60 -9.27
N SER A 109 15.17 -21.64 -9.20
CA SER A 109 13.99 -21.81 -10.05
C SER A 109 12.93 -20.76 -9.72
N PHE A 110 12.82 -20.37 -8.44
CA PHE A 110 11.96 -19.27 -8.03
C PHE A 110 12.47 -17.91 -8.54
N ASP A 111 13.78 -17.65 -8.49
CA ASP A 111 14.36 -16.41 -9.01
C ASP A 111 14.10 -16.27 -10.53
N GLU A 112 14.30 -17.35 -11.29
CA GLU A 112 13.98 -17.40 -12.72
C GLU A 112 12.49 -17.16 -13.00
N LEU A 113 11.60 -17.73 -12.17
CA LEU A 113 10.16 -17.47 -12.25
C LEU A 113 9.84 -16.01 -11.93
N GLN A 114 10.44 -15.45 -10.89
CA GLN A 114 10.23 -14.06 -10.49
C GLN A 114 10.65 -13.10 -11.60
N ASP A 115 11.83 -13.32 -12.21
CA ASP A 115 12.33 -12.52 -13.33
C ASP A 115 11.35 -12.54 -14.51
N ASP A 116 10.85 -13.73 -14.87
CA ASP A 116 9.83 -13.89 -15.90
C ASP A 116 8.56 -13.09 -15.56
N MET A 117 8.05 -13.23 -14.34
CA MET A 117 6.79 -12.60 -13.91
C MET A 117 6.87 -11.09 -13.80
N LEU A 118 8.04 -10.55 -13.50
CA LEU A 118 8.28 -9.11 -13.35
C LEU A 118 8.82 -8.45 -14.63
N SER A 119 9.17 -9.26 -15.65
CA SER A 119 9.56 -8.76 -16.95
C SER A 119 8.41 -8.04 -17.68
N ILE A 120 8.67 -6.82 -18.15
CA ILE A 120 7.74 -6.07 -19.01
C ILE A 120 7.59 -6.68 -20.40
N LYS A 121 8.53 -7.54 -20.81
CA LYS A 121 8.46 -8.23 -22.09
C LYS A 121 7.48 -9.41 -21.94
N PRO A 122 6.55 -9.59 -22.89
CA PRO A 122 5.70 -10.77 -22.90
C PRO A 122 6.55 -12.05 -22.92
N LEU A 123 6.04 -13.09 -22.27
CA LEU A 123 6.62 -14.43 -22.40
C LEU A 123 6.51 -14.91 -23.87
N PRO A 124 7.45 -15.77 -24.33
CA PRO A 124 7.35 -16.38 -25.65
C PRO A 124 6.03 -17.12 -25.86
N GLU A 125 5.56 -17.20 -27.10
CA GLU A 125 4.37 -17.99 -27.45
C GLU A 125 4.52 -19.48 -27.12
N THR A 126 5.75 -19.98 -26.99
CA THR A 126 6.04 -21.35 -26.58
C THR A 126 6.05 -21.57 -25.07
N ALA A 127 5.88 -20.51 -24.27
CA ALA A 127 5.87 -20.63 -22.82
C ALA A 127 4.70 -21.48 -22.32
N ASP A 128 4.96 -22.19 -21.23
CA ASP A 128 3.99 -23.03 -20.54
C ASP A 128 2.69 -22.25 -20.19
N PRO A 129 1.49 -22.85 -20.35
CA PRO A 129 0.23 -22.19 -20.06
C PRO A 129 0.07 -21.68 -18.62
N GLN A 130 0.61 -22.38 -17.62
CA GLN A 130 0.56 -21.91 -16.23
C GLN A 130 1.47 -20.69 -16.04
N ARG A 131 2.68 -20.71 -16.62
CA ARG A 131 3.57 -19.53 -16.63
C ARG A 131 2.92 -18.33 -17.30
N LYS A 132 2.23 -18.54 -18.43
CA LYS A 132 1.46 -17.47 -19.09
C LYS A 132 0.32 -16.97 -18.22
N GLY A 133 -0.46 -17.87 -17.62
CA GLY A 133 -1.55 -17.50 -16.71
C GLY A 133 -1.05 -16.68 -15.52
N LEU A 134 0.09 -17.06 -14.93
CA LEU A 134 0.73 -16.30 -13.86
C LEU A 134 1.17 -14.92 -14.35
N TRP A 135 1.83 -14.84 -15.51
CA TRP A 135 2.27 -13.57 -16.07
C TRP A 135 1.09 -12.64 -16.36
N GLU A 136 -0.04 -13.17 -16.83
CA GLU A 136 -1.26 -12.43 -17.15
C GLU A 136 -2.12 -12.07 -15.94
N SER A 137 -1.82 -12.64 -14.75
CA SER A 137 -2.55 -12.35 -13.51
C SER A 137 -2.61 -10.85 -13.19
N SER A 138 -3.66 -10.45 -12.48
CA SER A 138 -3.78 -9.06 -12.04
C SER A 138 -2.62 -8.69 -11.12
N LEU A 139 -2.20 -9.60 -10.23
CA LEU A 139 -1.06 -9.43 -9.34
C LEU A 139 0.22 -9.06 -10.10
N CYS A 140 0.68 -9.92 -11.01
CA CYS A 140 1.94 -9.68 -11.73
C CYS A 140 1.83 -8.42 -12.62
N ARG A 141 0.69 -8.19 -13.28
CA ARG A 141 0.46 -6.96 -14.07
C ARG A 141 0.56 -5.68 -13.24
N ILE A 142 0.07 -5.70 -11.99
CA ILE A 142 0.15 -4.55 -11.08
C ILE A 142 1.59 -4.32 -10.61
N MET A 143 2.31 -5.39 -10.27
CA MET A 143 3.71 -5.32 -9.84
C MET A 143 4.62 -4.81 -10.96
N ARG A 144 4.35 -5.15 -12.22
CA ARG A 144 5.14 -4.68 -13.38
C ARG A 144 4.97 -3.20 -13.71
N THR A 145 3.87 -2.55 -13.29
CA THR A 145 3.61 -1.15 -13.65
C THR A 145 4.02 -0.18 -12.54
N ASN A 146 4.72 0.90 -12.92
CA ASN A 146 5.09 1.99 -12.01
C ASN A 146 4.09 3.16 -12.00
N SER A 147 3.03 3.10 -12.81
CA SER A 147 2.01 4.15 -12.92
C SER A 147 0.88 3.91 -11.92
N PRO A 148 0.64 4.80 -10.93
CA PRO A 148 -0.44 4.62 -9.97
C PRO A 148 -1.83 4.62 -10.65
N LYS A 149 -1.99 5.34 -11.75
CA LYS A 149 -3.21 5.29 -12.57
C LYS A 149 -3.43 3.89 -13.17
N SER A 150 -2.37 3.25 -13.66
CA SER A 150 -2.43 1.90 -14.21
C SER A 150 -2.67 0.86 -13.13
N GLN A 151 -2.01 0.99 -11.97
CA GLN A 151 -2.22 0.13 -10.79
C GLN A 151 -3.69 0.18 -10.35
N LYS A 152 -4.25 1.37 -10.16
CA LYS A 152 -5.66 1.56 -9.80
C LYS A 152 -6.61 0.99 -10.84
N MET A 153 -6.31 1.16 -12.12
CA MET A 153 -7.12 0.61 -13.21
C MET A 153 -7.12 -0.93 -13.21
N LEU A 154 -5.96 -1.56 -13.00
CA LEU A 154 -5.83 -3.01 -12.92
C LEU A 154 -6.53 -3.55 -11.66
N GLY A 155 -6.37 -2.89 -10.52
CA GLY A 155 -7.04 -3.26 -9.26
C GLY A 155 -8.58 -3.15 -9.30
N ARG A 156 -9.15 -2.37 -10.23
CA ARG A 156 -10.60 -2.36 -10.51
C ARG A 156 -11.08 -3.56 -11.33
N LYS A 157 -10.17 -4.29 -11.96
CA LYS A 157 -10.45 -5.43 -12.84
C LYS A 157 -10.05 -6.78 -12.22
N VAL A 158 -9.63 -6.79 -10.96
CA VAL A 158 -9.30 -8.02 -10.23
C VAL A 158 -10.55 -8.93 -10.20
N PRO A 159 -10.44 -10.19 -10.64
CA PRO A 159 -11.56 -11.13 -10.64
C PRO A 159 -11.93 -11.55 -9.22
N ASN A 160 -13.10 -12.16 -9.06
CA ASN A 160 -13.61 -12.68 -7.77
C ASN A 160 -13.66 -11.64 -6.63
N PHE A 161 -13.76 -10.36 -6.98
CA PHE A 161 -13.78 -9.27 -6.01
C PHE A 161 -15.03 -9.32 -5.13
N ASP A 162 -14.82 -9.33 -3.82
CA ASP A 162 -15.85 -9.20 -2.80
C ASP A 162 -15.62 -7.88 -2.02
N ASP A 163 -16.60 -6.98 -2.08
CA ASP A 163 -16.50 -5.65 -1.46
C ASP A 163 -16.55 -5.70 0.08
N GLU A 164 -17.30 -6.64 0.66
CA GLU A 164 -17.41 -6.79 2.10
C GLU A 164 -16.10 -7.33 2.68
N LEU A 165 -15.54 -8.35 2.04
CA LEU A 165 -14.23 -8.88 2.41
C LEU A 165 -13.14 -7.81 2.22
N TRP A 166 -13.16 -7.09 1.09
CA TRP A 166 -12.20 -6.01 0.84
C TRP A 166 -12.31 -4.88 1.86
N THR A 167 -13.52 -4.52 2.27
CA THR A 167 -13.72 -3.48 3.28
C THR A 167 -13.07 -3.83 4.62
N LYS A 168 -13.02 -5.13 4.96
CA LYS A 168 -12.32 -5.61 6.16
C LYS A 168 -10.81 -5.72 5.93
N ALA A 169 -10.39 -6.40 4.86
CA ALA A 169 -8.99 -6.68 4.55
C ALA A 169 -8.17 -5.44 4.18
N SER A 170 -8.77 -4.43 3.54
CA SER A 170 -8.05 -3.24 3.09
C SER A 170 -7.49 -2.39 4.24
N LYS A 171 -8.06 -2.49 5.45
CA LYS A 171 -7.54 -1.78 6.63
C LYS A 171 -6.14 -2.27 7.02
N PRO A 172 -5.91 -3.55 7.38
CA PRO A 172 -4.58 -4.05 7.71
C PRO A 172 -3.61 -3.95 6.54
N ILE A 173 -4.08 -4.15 5.30
CA ILE A 173 -3.26 -4.00 4.09
C ILE A 173 -2.70 -2.57 4.00
N VAL A 174 -3.55 -1.55 4.08
CA VAL A 174 -3.08 -0.16 3.92
C VAL A 174 -2.27 0.29 5.13
N PHE A 175 -2.65 -0.11 6.35
CA PHE A 175 -1.85 0.11 7.55
C PHE A 175 -0.41 -0.42 7.38
N ALA A 176 -0.27 -1.68 6.96
CA ALA A 176 1.03 -2.33 6.82
C ALA A 176 1.91 -1.62 5.77
N GLY A 177 1.30 -1.20 4.65
CA GLY A 177 1.99 -0.40 3.63
C GLY A 177 2.40 0.98 4.15
N CYS A 178 1.57 1.64 4.97
CA CYS A 178 1.89 2.91 5.59
C CYS A 178 3.07 2.81 6.57
N VAL A 179 3.13 1.76 7.38
CA VAL A 179 4.24 1.49 8.32
C VAL A 179 5.52 1.15 7.55
N ALA A 180 5.49 0.13 6.68
CA ALA A 180 6.67 -0.31 5.96
C ALA A 180 7.28 0.81 5.09
N ARG A 181 6.45 1.67 4.51
CA ARG A 181 6.93 2.85 3.78
C ARG A 181 7.57 3.88 4.70
N ALA A 182 7.00 4.15 5.87
CA ALA A 182 7.57 5.08 6.84
C ALA A 182 8.85 4.55 7.49
N GLU A 183 9.09 3.23 7.51
CA GLU A 183 10.36 2.67 7.98
C GLU A 183 11.54 3.03 7.06
N VAL A 184 11.28 3.31 5.77
CA VAL A 184 12.32 3.65 4.77
C VAL A 184 12.27 5.11 4.28
N ASP A 185 11.13 5.79 4.43
CA ASP A 185 10.94 7.19 4.04
C ASP A 185 11.10 8.10 5.27
N SER A 186 12.27 8.76 5.39
CA SER A 186 12.59 9.60 6.55
C SER A 186 11.63 10.78 6.72
N GLN A 187 11.11 11.35 5.62
CA GLN A 187 10.15 12.46 5.68
C GLN A 187 8.81 11.98 6.24
N LEU A 188 8.33 10.81 5.78
CA LEU A 188 7.10 10.22 6.31
C LEU A 188 7.26 9.83 7.79
N LYS A 189 8.41 9.24 8.14
CA LYS A 189 8.74 8.85 9.51
C LYS A 189 8.70 10.05 10.44
N GLU A 190 9.38 11.13 10.07
CA GLU A 190 9.41 12.35 10.88
C GLU A 190 8.00 12.90 11.06
N LEU A 191 7.21 13.00 9.99
CA LEU A 191 5.84 13.49 10.06
C LEU A 191 4.96 12.67 11.02
N TYR A 192 5.13 11.35 11.06
CA TYR A 192 4.44 10.50 12.04
C TYR A 192 4.92 10.75 13.48
N LEU A 193 6.24 10.85 13.70
CA LEU A 193 6.79 11.10 15.03
C LEU A 193 6.38 12.48 15.58
N THR A 194 6.31 13.50 14.73
CA THR A 194 5.99 14.88 15.12
C THR A 194 4.49 15.21 15.06
N SER A 195 3.65 14.35 14.48
CA SER A 195 2.21 14.60 14.33
C SER A 195 1.48 14.84 15.66
N GLY A 196 1.97 14.29 16.77
CA GLY A 196 1.30 14.33 18.07
C GLY A 196 -0.04 13.62 18.03
N GLU A 197 -1.08 14.28 18.55
CA GLU A 197 -2.46 13.78 18.55
C GLU A 197 -3.28 14.22 17.33
N ARG A 198 -2.65 14.87 16.34
CA ARG A 198 -3.35 15.37 15.17
C ARG A 198 -3.88 14.22 14.30
N VAL A 199 -5.11 14.38 13.82
CA VAL A 199 -5.77 13.44 12.92
C VAL A 199 -5.33 13.69 11.48
N PHE A 200 -4.85 12.66 10.78
CA PHE A 200 -4.56 12.72 9.34
C PHE A 200 -5.86 12.68 8.53
N VAL A 201 -5.99 13.54 7.52
CA VAL A 201 -7.22 13.70 6.71
C VAL A 201 -6.91 13.80 5.22
N GLU A 202 -7.35 12.81 4.45
CA GLU A 202 -7.26 12.87 2.99
C GLU A 202 -8.44 13.70 2.41
N GLY A 203 -8.13 14.92 1.99
CA GLY A 203 -9.08 15.88 1.43
C GLY A 203 -9.24 15.77 -0.09
N SER A 204 -9.82 14.65 -0.54
CA SER A 204 -10.24 14.43 -1.92
C SER A 204 -11.75 14.71 -2.10
N ARG A 205 -12.12 15.59 -3.03
CA ARG A 205 -13.54 15.87 -3.38
C ARG A 205 -14.27 14.64 -3.92
N ASN A 206 -13.54 13.80 -4.66
CA ASN A 206 -14.11 12.71 -5.44
C ASN A 206 -14.03 11.35 -4.72
N ASP A 207 -13.26 11.25 -3.64
CA ASP A 207 -13.10 10.02 -2.87
C ASP A 207 -13.80 10.13 -1.52
N ARG A 208 -14.83 9.31 -1.33
CA ARG A 208 -15.59 9.21 -0.07
C ARG A 208 -15.27 7.94 0.72
N VAL A 209 -14.37 7.09 0.22
CA VAL A 209 -13.94 5.87 0.91
C VAL A 209 -12.61 6.14 1.59
N TRP A 210 -11.60 6.51 0.81
CA TRP A 210 -10.25 6.78 1.31
C TRP A 210 -10.12 8.19 1.86
N GLY A 211 -10.84 9.15 1.26
CA GLY A 211 -10.93 10.53 1.72
C GLY A 211 -12.27 10.94 2.35
N VAL A 212 -12.37 12.22 2.68
CA VAL A 212 -13.54 12.83 3.34
C VAL A 212 -14.59 13.40 2.37
N GLY A 213 -14.36 13.32 1.05
CA GLY A 213 -15.29 13.89 0.06
C GLY A 213 -15.30 15.42 0.00
N LEU A 214 -14.27 16.09 0.54
CA LEU A 214 -14.08 17.54 0.52
C LEU A 214 -12.66 17.86 0.05
N ASP A 215 -12.47 19.06 -0.49
CA ASP A 215 -11.14 19.56 -0.90
C ASP A 215 -10.27 19.86 0.32
N TRP A 216 -9.03 19.37 0.34
CA TRP A 216 -8.09 19.62 1.44
C TRP A 216 -7.78 21.11 1.70
N LYS A 217 -8.00 21.98 0.71
CA LYS A 217 -7.86 23.44 0.86
C LYS A 217 -9.16 24.15 1.22
N SER A 218 -10.30 23.45 1.20
CA SER A 218 -11.58 24.05 1.57
C SER A 218 -11.56 24.56 3.02
N LYS A 219 -12.40 25.56 3.32
CA LYS A 219 -12.69 25.93 4.72
C LYS A 219 -13.67 24.94 5.35
N GLU A 220 -14.57 24.36 4.56
CA GLU A 220 -15.59 23.40 5.03
C GLU A 220 -14.97 22.14 5.64
N ILE A 221 -13.78 21.73 5.17
CA ILE A 221 -13.09 20.52 5.67
C ILE A 221 -12.64 20.66 7.12
N LEU A 222 -12.53 21.88 7.64
CA LEU A 222 -12.10 22.15 9.02
C LEU A 222 -13.16 21.74 10.05
N ASP A 223 -14.40 21.60 9.63
CA ASP A 223 -15.52 21.14 10.43
C ASP A 223 -15.86 19.72 9.97
N ASP A 224 -15.58 18.75 10.86
CA ASP A 224 -15.72 17.32 10.63
C ASP A 224 -17.16 16.89 10.37
N THR A 225 -18.15 17.67 10.83
CA THR A 225 -19.57 17.44 10.54
C THR A 225 -19.91 17.63 9.06
N ASN A 226 -19.06 18.32 8.29
CA ASN A 226 -19.22 18.47 6.84
C ASN A 226 -18.66 17.29 6.05
N TRP A 227 -17.91 16.37 6.67
CA TRP A 227 -17.27 15.27 5.97
C TRP A 227 -18.31 14.30 5.42
N ARG A 228 -18.09 13.87 4.16
CA ARG A 228 -19.02 13.02 3.39
C ARG A 228 -18.42 11.67 3.07
N GLY A 229 -17.31 11.33 3.71
CA GLY A 229 -16.50 10.15 3.42
C GLY A 229 -15.85 9.57 4.66
N THR A 230 -15.29 8.37 4.51
CA THR A 230 -14.84 7.58 5.66
C THR A 230 -13.40 7.81 6.09
N ASN A 231 -12.62 8.58 5.32
CA ASN A 231 -11.22 8.91 5.60
C ASN A 231 -10.35 7.69 5.95
N ARG A 232 -10.51 6.56 5.22
CA ARG A 232 -9.78 5.33 5.53
C ARG A 232 -8.27 5.49 5.43
N LEU A 233 -7.77 6.33 4.50
CA LEU A 233 -6.33 6.55 4.36
C LEU A 233 -5.79 7.34 5.57
N GLY A 234 -6.48 8.41 5.98
CA GLY A 234 -6.13 9.17 7.17
C GLY A 234 -6.10 8.31 8.44
N LYS A 235 -7.08 7.40 8.61
CA LYS A 235 -7.10 6.44 9.72
C LYS A 235 -5.90 5.49 9.71
N ALA A 236 -5.53 4.96 8.53
CA ALA A 236 -4.32 4.14 8.40
C ALA A 236 -3.03 4.90 8.76
N HIS A 237 -2.94 6.19 8.39
CA HIS A 237 -1.83 7.04 8.83
C HIS A 237 -1.82 7.27 10.35
N ASN A 238 -2.98 7.50 10.98
CA ASN A 238 -3.08 7.63 12.43
C ASN A 238 -2.54 6.36 13.13
N GLU A 239 -3.02 5.19 12.70
CA GLU A 239 -2.62 3.90 13.26
C GLU A 239 -1.11 3.64 13.05
N ALA A 240 -0.59 3.91 11.85
CA ALA A 240 0.83 3.75 11.54
C ALA A 240 1.71 4.71 12.37
N ALA A 241 1.25 5.94 12.60
CA ALA A 241 1.97 6.90 13.43
C ALA A 241 2.01 6.48 14.90
N ILE A 242 0.91 5.94 15.43
CA ILE A 242 0.87 5.35 16.77
C ILE A 242 1.83 4.16 16.88
N TYR A 243 1.80 3.26 15.89
CA TYR A 243 2.69 2.09 15.84
C TYR A 243 4.17 2.50 15.90
N LEU A 244 4.60 3.46 15.07
CA LEU A 244 5.99 3.89 15.06
C LEU A 244 6.42 4.62 16.34
N ARG A 245 5.55 5.44 16.93
CA ARG A 245 5.87 6.12 18.21
C ARG A 245 6.02 5.14 19.37
N ASN A 246 5.25 4.06 19.38
CA ASN A 246 5.33 3.03 20.42
C ASN A 246 6.50 2.06 20.22
N SER A 247 7.06 2.01 19.01
CA SER A 247 8.18 1.13 18.65
C SER A 247 9.54 1.85 18.66
N SER A 248 9.55 3.15 18.97
CA SER A 248 10.76 4.01 18.99
C SER A 248 11.32 4.20 20.40
#